data_AF-A0A1B2ELJ2-F1
#
_entry.id   AF-A0A1B2ELJ2-F1
#
_cell.length_a   1.000
_cell.length_b   1.000
_cell.length_c   1.000
_cell.angle_alpha   90.00
_cell.angle_beta   90.00
_cell.angle_gamma   90.00
#
_symmetry.space_group_name_H-M   'P 1'
#
loop_
_entity.id
_entity.type
_entity.pdbx_description
1 polymer ?
#
loop_
_entity_poly.entity_id
_entity_poly.type
_entity_poly.pdbx_seq_one_letter_code
_entity_poly.pdbx_strand_id
1 'polypeptide(L)'
;MKQLFILLPLAGALSACAGAQATRTSANTMIIDAGAAPACGSMGAAKVAQKSAAVETIRAGYDRYIITGGQAQNNVSVTQMPGQFQTSGRATYGGGYGTYNATTTYVPGPTIVAGSHDRSLGVVMFRTGEPGAENAIDARQALGAEWQDLVKSGVHTCL
;
A
#
# COMPACT_ATOMS: atom_id res chain seq x y z
N MET A 1 43.15 0.99 -19.16
CA MET A 1 42.54 2.27 -18.72
C MET A 1 41.49 2.60 -19.77
N LYS A 2 40.18 2.76 -19.53
CA LYS A 2 39.45 3.22 -18.34
C LYS A 2 37.95 3.01 -18.63
N GLN A 3 37.31 2.13 -17.84
CA GLN A 3 35.94 2.18 -17.32
C GLN A 3 34.85 2.78 -18.25
N LEU A 4 34.07 1.92 -18.92
CA LEU A 4 32.76 2.26 -19.48
C LEU A 4 31.71 2.01 -18.38
N PHE A 5 31.18 3.09 -17.82
CA PHE A 5 30.16 3.07 -16.77
C PHE A 5 28.87 2.43 -17.29
N ILE A 6 28.53 1.26 -16.73
CA ILE A 6 27.20 0.65 -16.81
C ILE A 6 26.26 1.51 -15.96
N LEU A 7 25.46 2.34 -16.62
CA LEU A 7 24.28 2.99 -16.05
C LEU A 7 23.21 1.92 -15.84
N LEU A 8 23.28 1.24 -14.70
CA LEU A 8 22.21 0.42 -14.17
C LEU A 8 21.04 1.36 -13.83
N PRO A 9 19.85 1.25 -14.45
CA PRO A 9 18.70 1.96 -13.95
C PRO A 9 18.33 1.29 -12.64
N LEU A 10 18.71 1.93 -11.54
CA LEU A 10 18.16 1.70 -10.21
C LEU A 10 16.70 2.21 -10.21
N ALA A 11 15.87 1.62 -11.07
CA ALA A 11 14.43 1.69 -10.92
C ALA A 11 14.13 0.86 -9.67
N GLY A 12 14.16 1.56 -8.53
CA GLY A 12 13.76 1.00 -7.26
C GLY A 12 12.40 0.36 -7.47
N ALA A 13 12.36 -0.97 -7.41
CA ALA A 13 11.19 -1.65 -6.93
C ALA A 13 10.96 -1.07 -5.53
N LEU A 14 10.15 -0.02 -5.45
CA LEU A 14 9.50 0.34 -4.21
C LEU A 14 8.73 -0.93 -3.86
N SER A 15 9.34 -1.76 -3.01
CA SER A 15 8.65 -2.78 -2.25
C SER A 15 7.63 -2.00 -1.43
N ALA A 16 6.47 -1.76 -2.03
CA ALA A 16 5.42 -0.99 -1.43
C ALA A 16 4.95 -1.82 -0.24
N CYS A 17 5.32 -1.37 0.96
CA CYS A 17 5.10 -2.09 2.21
C CYS A 17 3.61 -2.41 2.33
N ALA A 18 3.26 -3.62 1.95
CA ALA A 18 1.95 -4.19 2.12
C ALA A 18 2.14 -5.55 2.73
N GLY A 19 1.25 -5.93 3.62
CA GLY A 19 1.30 -7.21 4.30
C GLY A 19 -0.07 -7.58 4.80
N ALA A 20 -0.23 -8.85 5.16
CA ALA A 20 -1.43 -9.32 5.80
C ALA A 20 -1.11 -10.35 6.87
N GLN A 21 -1.97 -10.41 7.87
CA GLN A 21 -1.98 -11.43 8.90
C GLN A 21 -3.29 -12.21 8.85
N ALA A 22 -3.20 -13.51 9.07
CA ALA A 22 -4.35 -14.39 9.16
C ALA A 22 -4.60 -14.79 10.61
N THR A 23 -5.86 -14.70 11.03
CA THR A 23 -6.31 -15.18 12.35
C THR A 23 -7.38 -16.24 12.12
N ARG A 24 -7.07 -17.50 12.45
CA ARG A 24 -8.02 -18.61 12.32
C ARG A 24 -9.09 -18.49 13.40
N THR A 25 -10.36 -18.36 13.00
CA THR A 25 -11.51 -18.24 13.91
C THR A 25 -12.20 -19.58 14.14
N SER A 26 -12.11 -20.52 13.19
CA SER A 26 -12.55 -21.91 13.36
C SER A 26 -11.76 -22.84 12.42
N ALA A 27 -12.08 -24.14 12.41
CA ALA A 27 -11.44 -25.09 11.50
C ALA A 27 -11.51 -24.67 10.02
N ASN A 28 -12.63 -24.06 9.61
CA ASN A 28 -12.91 -23.66 8.23
C ASN A 28 -13.15 -22.15 8.07
N THR A 29 -12.90 -21.34 9.09
CA THR A 29 -13.06 -19.87 8.99
C THR A 29 -11.84 -19.13 9.50
N MET A 30 -11.58 -17.98 8.91
CA MET A 30 -10.51 -17.08 9.33
C MET A 30 -10.85 -15.62 9.03
N ILE A 31 -10.16 -14.73 9.72
CA ILE A 31 -10.14 -13.31 9.43
C ILE A 31 -8.76 -12.96 8.85
N ILE A 32 -8.75 -12.20 7.77
CA ILE A 32 -7.54 -11.68 7.12
C ILE A 32 -7.49 -10.17 7.34
N ASP A 33 -6.45 -9.70 8.01
CA ASP A 33 -6.19 -8.27 8.20
C ASP A 33 -4.99 -7.87 7.35
N ALA A 34 -5.21 -7.04 6.33
CA ALA A 34 -4.19 -6.53 5.45
C ALA A 34 -4.01 -5.02 5.63
N GLY A 35 -2.75 -4.59 5.64
CA GLY A 35 -2.37 -3.18 5.63
C GLY A 35 -1.49 -2.89 4.43
N ALA A 36 -1.69 -1.73 3.80
CA ALA A 36 -0.84 -1.26 2.72
C ALA A 36 -0.44 0.20 2.92
N ALA A 37 0.79 0.53 2.53
CA ALA A 37 1.32 1.89 2.57
C ALA A 37 0.41 2.88 1.82
N PRO A 38 0.46 4.20 2.15
CA PRO A 38 -0.38 5.20 1.49
C PRO A 38 -0.25 5.19 -0.05
N ALA A 39 0.94 4.88 -0.56
CA ALA A 39 1.22 4.78 -1.99
C ALA A 39 0.45 3.64 -2.70
N CYS A 40 0.04 2.59 -1.99
CA CYS A 40 -0.71 1.47 -2.54
C CYS A 40 -2.20 1.79 -2.76
N GLY A 41 -2.71 2.84 -2.10
CA GLY A 41 -4.13 3.16 -2.15
C GLY A 41 -5.03 2.08 -1.54
N SER A 42 -6.32 2.35 -1.54
CA SER A 42 -7.35 1.43 -1.01
C SER A 42 -7.52 0.17 -1.86
N MET A 43 -7.24 0.25 -3.17
CA MET A 43 -7.27 -0.90 -4.09
C MET A 43 -6.10 -1.85 -3.85
N GLY A 44 -4.91 -1.32 -3.60
CA GLY A 44 -3.73 -2.13 -3.28
C GLY A 44 -3.94 -2.94 -2.01
N ALA A 45 -4.47 -2.32 -0.95
CA ALA A 45 -4.84 -3.01 0.28
C ALA A 45 -5.90 -4.12 0.05
N ALA A 46 -6.89 -3.87 -0.81
CA ALA A 46 -7.90 -4.87 -1.15
C ALA A 46 -7.29 -6.07 -1.90
N LYS A 47 -6.38 -5.80 -2.84
CA LYS A 47 -5.68 -6.85 -3.60
C LYS A 47 -4.79 -7.71 -2.69
N VAL A 48 -4.08 -7.08 -1.75
CA VAL A 48 -3.26 -7.78 -0.75
C VAL A 48 -4.15 -8.67 0.13
N ALA A 49 -5.27 -8.14 0.64
CA ALA A 49 -6.20 -8.92 1.45
C ALA A 49 -6.77 -10.13 0.69
N GLN A 50 -7.19 -9.94 -0.56
CA GLN A 50 -7.75 -11.00 -1.40
C GLN A 50 -6.73 -12.10 -1.71
N LYS A 51 -5.51 -11.73 -2.13
CA LYS A 51 -4.43 -12.69 -2.40
C LYS A 51 -4.02 -13.42 -1.12
N SER A 52 -3.94 -12.73 0.01
CA SER A 52 -3.61 -13.34 1.30
C SER A 52 -4.69 -14.33 1.75
N ALA A 53 -5.97 -14.05 1.53
CA ALA A 53 -7.04 -15.00 1.77
C ALA A 53 -6.86 -16.30 0.97
N ALA A 54 -6.49 -16.20 -0.30
CA ALA A 54 -6.22 -17.36 -1.14
C ALA A 54 -4.97 -18.14 -0.68
N VAL A 55 -3.88 -17.43 -0.36
CA VAL A 55 -2.64 -18.04 0.17
C VAL A 55 -2.93 -18.82 1.44
N GLU A 56 -3.65 -18.23 2.38
CA GLU A 56 -3.95 -18.84 3.68
C GLU A 56 -4.94 -19.99 3.56
N THR A 57 -5.85 -19.93 2.59
CA THR A 57 -6.75 -21.05 2.25
C THR A 57 -5.92 -22.28 1.84
N ILE A 58 -4.94 -22.09 0.96
CA ILE A 58 -4.05 -23.18 0.51
C ILE A 58 -3.17 -23.67 1.67
N ARG A 59 -2.59 -22.76 2.47
CA ARG A 59 -1.77 -23.11 3.65
C ARG A 59 -2.56 -23.89 4.70
N ALA A 60 -3.85 -23.61 4.83
CA ALA A 60 -4.74 -24.32 5.74
C ALA A 60 -5.19 -25.70 5.21
N GLY A 61 -4.82 -26.07 3.98
CA GLY A 61 -5.17 -27.35 3.36
C GLY A 61 -6.56 -27.38 2.72
N TYR A 62 -7.10 -26.21 2.36
CA TYR A 62 -8.35 -26.07 1.62
C TYR A 62 -8.07 -25.64 0.17
N ASP A 63 -9.06 -25.83 -0.70
CA ASP A 63 -8.92 -25.54 -2.13
C ASP A 63 -9.66 -24.27 -2.55
N ARG A 64 -10.77 -23.96 -1.88
CA ARG A 64 -11.69 -22.89 -2.25
C ARG A 64 -12.06 -22.04 -1.06
N TYR A 65 -12.49 -20.81 -1.31
CA TYR A 65 -12.91 -19.90 -0.26
C TYR A 65 -14.01 -18.94 -0.70
N ILE A 66 -14.77 -18.44 0.27
CA ILE A 66 -15.76 -17.38 0.13
C ILE A 66 -15.41 -16.27 1.12
N ILE A 67 -15.44 -15.03 0.66
CA ILE A 67 -15.35 -13.86 1.53
C ILE A 67 -16.77 -13.57 2.04
N THR A 68 -16.99 -13.71 3.34
CA THR A 68 -18.31 -13.55 3.98
C THR A 68 -18.56 -12.14 4.49
N GLY A 69 -17.51 -11.35 4.68
CA GLY A 69 -17.62 -9.97 5.11
C GLY A 69 -16.31 -9.24 4.91
N GLY A 70 -16.36 -7.91 4.85
CA GLY A 70 -15.17 -7.09 4.72
C GLY A 70 -15.34 -5.74 5.38
N GLN A 71 -14.27 -5.22 5.96
CA GLN A 71 -14.17 -3.88 6.55
C GLN A 71 -12.99 -3.13 5.93
N ALA A 72 -13.09 -1.81 5.93
CA ALA A 72 -12.12 -0.93 5.30
C ALA A 72 -11.83 0.25 6.19
N GLN A 73 -10.55 0.58 6.35
CA GLN A 73 -10.14 1.77 7.05
C GLN A 73 -9.08 2.53 6.25
N ASN A 74 -9.17 3.85 6.32
CA ASN A 74 -8.17 4.76 5.79
C ASN A 74 -7.78 5.72 6.91
N ASN A 75 -6.54 5.59 7.39
CA ASN A 75 -5.98 6.48 8.39
C ASN A 75 -4.83 7.35 7.81
N VAL A 76 -4.76 7.45 6.47
CA VAL A 76 -3.75 8.25 5.79
C VAL A 76 -3.94 9.72 6.14
N SER A 77 -2.84 10.34 6.60
CA SER A 77 -2.79 11.75 6.95
C SER A 77 -1.58 12.41 6.28
N VAL A 78 -1.73 13.70 5.98
CA VAL A 78 -0.68 14.53 5.38
C VAL A 78 -0.43 15.71 6.29
N THR A 79 0.81 15.85 6.75
CA THR A 79 1.25 16.97 7.58
C THR A 79 2.34 17.74 6.86
N GLN A 80 2.11 19.03 6.62
CA GLN A 80 3.12 19.92 6.03
C GLN A 80 4.07 20.43 7.11
N MET A 81 5.38 20.24 6.92
CA MET A 81 6.40 20.82 7.78
C MET A 81 6.49 22.34 7.58
N PRO A 82 6.96 23.11 8.56
CA PRO A 82 7.15 24.55 8.42
C PRO A 82 7.97 24.92 7.18
N GLY A 83 7.47 25.88 6.41
CA GLY A 83 8.17 26.47 5.26
C GLY A 83 9.02 27.68 5.64
N GLN A 84 9.58 28.33 4.63
CA GLN A 84 10.35 29.56 4.79
C GLN A 84 9.78 30.69 3.93
N PHE A 85 9.91 31.92 4.42
CA PHE A 85 9.59 33.12 3.66
C PHE A 85 10.89 33.78 3.22
N GLN A 86 11.05 33.99 1.92
CA GLN A 86 12.18 34.71 1.36
C GLN A 86 11.70 36.07 0.88
N THR A 87 12.05 37.11 1.64
CA THR A 87 11.78 38.50 1.26
C THR A 87 13.03 39.10 0.65
N SER A 88 12.93 39.55 -0.61
CA SER A 88 13.98 40.34 -1.26
C SER A 88 13.39 41.66 -1.72
N GLY A 89 14.13 42.75 -1.53
CA GLY A 89 13.63 44.08 -1.88
C GLY A 89 14.76 45.04 -2.20
N ARG A 90 14.42 46.10 -2.94
CA ARG A 90 15.34 47.17 -3.30
C ARG A 90 14.83 48.47 -2.71
N ALA A 91 15.68 49.10 -1.89
CA ALA A 91 15.50 50.48 -1.47
C ALA A 91 16.19 51.40 -2.48
N THR A 92 15.49 52.41 -2.97
CA THR A 92 16.05 53.46 -3.82
C THR A 92 15.90 54.79 -3.11
N TYR A 93 17.00 55.51 -2.90
CA TYR A 93 17.03 56.81 -2.22
C TYR A 93 17.47 57.90 -3.20
N GLY A 94 16.72 59.01 -3.24
CA GLY A 94 17.05 60.17 -4.07
C GLY A 94 16.22 61.39 -3.70
N GLY A 95 16.83 62.58 -3.63
CA GLY A 95 16.11 63.84 -3.43
C GLY A 95 15.44 64.05 -2.06
N GLY A 96 15.86 63.33 -1.01
CA GLY A 96 15.29 63.47 0.35
C GLY A 96 14.11 62.54 0.65
N TYR A 97 13.76 61.64 -0.27
CA TYR A 97 12.77 60.57 -0.08
C TYR A 97 13.32 59.22 -0.57
N GLY A 98 12.83 58.14 0.03
CA GLY A 98 13.22 56.77 -0.31
C GLY A 98 12.00 55.92 -0.63
N THR A 99 12.04 55.17 -1.72
CA THR A 99 11.04 54.16 -2.06
C THR A 99 11.61 52.78 -1.84
N TYR A 100 10.85 51.93 -1.16
CA TYR A 100 11.20 50.54 -0.90
C TYR A 100 10.19 49.64 -1.58
N ASN A 101 10.67 48.76 -2.45
CA ASN A 101 9.85 47.72 -3.06
C ASN A 101 10.43 46.37 -2.67
N ALA A 102 9.61 45.51 -2.07
CA ALA A 102 9.99 44.16 -1.69
C ALA A 102 9.00 43.14 -2.24
N THR A 103 9.54 41.99 -2.62
CA THR A 103 8.83 40.79 -3.03
C THR A 103 9.12 39.68 -2.01
N THR A 104 8.05 39.16 -1.41
CA THR A 104 8.11 38.01 -0.51
C THR A 104 7.64 36.77 -1.25
N THR A 105 8.47 35.72 -1.30
CA THR A 105 8.12 34.41 -1.83
C THR A 105 8.00 33.41 -0.69
N TYR A 106 6.87 32.69 -0.62
CA TYR A 106 6.69 31.59 0.32
C TYR A 106 7.20 30.29 -0.31
N VAL A 107 8.13 29.64 0.37
CA VAL A 107 8.64 28.31 0.03
C VAL A 107 8.06 27.31 1.02
N PRO A 108 7.06 26.49 0.62
CA PRO A 108 6.45 25.52 1.51
C PRO A 108 7.46 24.45 1.96
N GLY A 109 7.34 24.00 3.20
CA GLY A 109 8.13 22.88 3.71
C GLY A 109 7.67 21.54 3.12
N PRO A 110 8.48 20.48 3.26
CA PRO A 110 8.12 19.16 2.77
C PRO A 110 6.87 18.62 3.48
N THR A 111 6.11 17.77 2.78
CA THR A 111 4.96 17.07 3.36
C THR A 111 5.36 15.69 3.84
N ILE A 112 4.93 15.32 5.04
CA ILE A 112 5.01 13.96 5.57
C ILE A 112 3.67 13.29 5.34
N VAL A 113 3.68 12.14 4.65
CA VAL A 113 2.51 11.29 4.48
C VAL A 113 2.68 10.08 5.39
N ALA A 114 1.73 9.88 6.30
CA ALA A 114 1.75 8.78 7.27
C ALA A 114 0.41 8.03 7.28
N GLY A 115 0.41 6.83 7.84
CA GLY A 115 -0.77 5.95 7.92
C GLY A 115 -0.74 4.81 6.90
N SER A 116 -1.88 4.17 6.70
CA SER A 116 -2.11 2.99 5.89
C SER A 116 -3.55 2.94 5.37
N HIS A 117 -3.72 2.12 4.34
CA HIS A 117 -5.01 1.59 3.96
C HIS A 117 -5.14 0.17 4.52
N ASP A 118 -6.16 -0.04 5.35
CA ASP A 118 -6.37 -1.31 6.03
C ASP A 118 -7.65 -1.99 5.52
N ARG A 119 -7.59 -3.32 5.41
CA ARG A 119 -8.69 -4.17 4.96
C ARG A 119 -8.76 -5.42 5.82
N SER A 120 -9.92 -5.63 6.44
CA SER A 120 -10.21 -6.86 7.16
C SER A 120 -11.24 -7.68 6.36
N LEU A 121 -11.02 -8.98 6.19
CA LEU A 121 -11.92 -9.89 5.47
C LEU A 121 -12.26 -11.11 6.33
N GLY A 122 -13.55 -11.42 6.46
CA GLY A 122 -14.00 -12.72 6.94
C GLY A 122 -13.99 -13.72 5.79
N VAL A 123 -13.41 -14.89 6.03
CA VAL A 123 -13.24 -15.94 5.01
C VAL A 123 -13.75 -17.27 5.54
N VAL A 124 -14.55 -17.96 4.73
CA VAL A 124 -14.92 -19.36 4.92
C VAL A 124 -14.23 -20.19 3.84
N MET A 125 -13.55 -21.24 4.26
CA MET A 125 -12.76 -22.13 3.42
C MET A 125 -13.50 -23.44 3.20
N PHE A 126 -13.29 -24.03 2.02
CA PHE A 126 -13.95 -25.25 1.56
C PHE A 126 -12.95 -26.16 0.87
N ARG A 127 -13.14 -27.47 1.04
CA ARG A 127 -12.49 -28.48 0.22
C ARG A 127 -13.28 -28.71 -1.06
N THR A 128 -12.60 -29.22 -2.07
CA THR A 128 -13.26 -29.61 -3.31
C THR A 128 -14.35 -30.67 -3.04
N GLY A 129 -15.59 -30.38 -3.45
CA GLY A 129 -16.73 -31.29 -3.29
C GLY A 129 -17.51 -31.16 -1.98
N GLU A 130 -17.13 -30.25 -1.07
CA GLU A 130 -17.94 -29.92 0.09
C GLU A 130 -19.20 -29.12 -0.30
N PRO A 131 -20.33 -29.27 0.40
CA PRO A 131 -21.52 -28.44 0.17
C PRO A 131 -21.19 -26.95 0.30
N GLY A 132 -21.53 -26.15 -0.72
CA GLY A 132 -21.23 -24.72 -0.78
C GLY A 132 -19.92 -24.38 -1.51
N ALA A 133 -19.06 -25.37 -1.78
CA ALA A 133 -17.82 -25.16 -2.53
C ALA A 133 -18.05 -24.75 -4.00
N GLU A 134 -19.23 -25.07 -4.56
CA GLU A 134 -19.64 -24.68 -5.91
C GLU A 134 -19.76 -23.16 -6.10
N ASN A 135 -20.06 -22.43 -5.02
CA ASN A 135 -20.12 -20.97 -5.01
C ASN A 135 -18.80 -20.33 -4.57
N ALA A 136 -17.82 -21.14 -4.18
CA ALA A 136 -16.53 -20.69 -3.68
C ALA A 136 -15.53 -20.46 -4.82
N ILE A 137 -14.62 -19.50 -4.61
CA ILE A 137 -13.54 -19.16 -5.53
C ILE A 137 -12.40 -20.15 -5.33
N ASP A 138 -11.82 -20.64 -6.43
CA ASP A 138 -10.61 -21.47 -6.38
C ASP A 138 -9.40 -20.64 -5.95
N ALA A 139 -8.73 -21.06 -4.88
CA ALA A 139 -7.62 -20.31 -4.30
C ALA A 139 -6.39 -20.27 -5.22
N ARG A 140 -6.13 -21.33 -5.99
CA ARG A 140 -4.99 -21.36 -6.92
C ARG A 140 -5.27 -20.52 -8.15
N GLN A 141 -6.49 -20.57 -8.66
CA GLN A 141 -6.93 -19.72 -9.77
C GLN A 141 -6.87 -18.24 -9.40
N ALA A 142 -7.26 -17.87 -8.16
CA ALA A 142 -7.20 -16.50 -7.68
C ALA A 142 -5.76 -15.94 -7.60
N LEU A 143 -4.78 -16.81 -7.36
CA LEU A 143 -3.36 -16.43 -7.29
C LEU A 143 -2.64 -16.48 -8.65
N GLY A 144 -3.15 -17.25 -9.61
CA GLY A 144 -2.55 -17.40 -10.94
C GLY A 144 -1.32 -18.31 -10.95
N ALA A 145 -0.49 -18.20 -12.00
CA ALA A 145 0.64 -19.12 -12.23
C ALA A 145 1.68 -19.13 -11.10
N GLU A 146 1.83 -18.02 -10.38
CA GLU A 146 2.83 -17.81 -9.32
C GLU A 146 2.33 -18.23 -7.92
N TRP A 147 1.22 -18.96 -7.85
CA TRP A 147 0.59 -19.32 -6.57
C TRP A 147 1.55 -20.05 -5.62
N GLN A 148 2.46 -20.88 -6.14
CA GLN A 148 3.41 -21.64 -5.34
C GLN A 148 4.39 -20.74 -4.59
N ASP A 149 4.85 -19.69 -5.25
CA ASP A 149 5.82 -18.76 -4.68
C ASP A 149 5.11 -17.84 -3.68
N LEU A 150 3.92 -17.34 -4.03
CA LEU A 150 3.11 -16.52 -3.11
C LEU A 150 2.72 -17.27 -1.84
N VAL A 151 2.45 -18.57 -1.93
CA VAL A 151 2.18 -19.41 -0.75
C VAL A 151 3.41 -19.57 0.14
N LYS A 152 4.63 -19.49 -0.39
CA LYS A 152 5.86 -19.54 0.42
C LYS A 152 6.23 -18.18 0.97
N SER A 153 6.28 -17.15 0.12
CA SER A 153 6.72 -15.81 0.50
C SER A 153 5.68 -15.06 1.30
N GLY A 154 4.39 -15.29 1.06
CA GLY A 154 3.32 -14.37 1.44
C GLY A 154 3.18 -13.21 0.45
N VAL A 155 2.15 -12.39 0.64
CA VAL A 155 1.85 -11.25 -0.22
C VAL A 155 2.44 -9.98 0.37
N HIS A 156 3.51 -9.48 -0.26
CA HIS A 156 4.25 -8.28 0.19
C HIS A 156 4.14 -7.09 -0.76
N THR A 157 3.27 -7.20 -1.77
CA THR A 157 3.15 -6.20 -2.83
C THR A 157 1.69 -5.85 -3.05
N CYS A 158 1.44 -4.59 -3.35
CA CYS A 158 0.11 -4.09 -3.67
C CYS A 158 -0.21 -4.10 -5.17
N LEU A 159 0.56 -4.89 -5.96
CA LEU A 159 0.41 -5.08 -7.40
C LEU A 159 -0.24 -6.40 -7.79
#